data_AF-A0A093XE82-F1
#
_entry.id   AF-A0A093XE82-F1
#
_cell.length_a   1.000
_cell.length_b   1.000
_cell.length_c   1.000
_cell.angle_alpha   90.00
_cell.angle_beta   90.00
_cell.angle_gamma   90.00
#
_symmetry.space_group_name_H-M   'P 1'
#
loop_
_entity.id
_entity.type
_entity.pdbx_description
1 polymer ?
#
loop_
_entity_poly.entity_id
_entity_poly.type
_entity_poly.pdbx_seq_one_letter_code
_entity_poly.pdbx_strand_id
1 'polypeptide(L)'
;MLISWANGENSQQTLPKLVNSFVKSSDTSVAVTETFYLANILILSNHIGKAHKLISTLYEYKDEIAPSTPASGNSSTPVLEYFWQTHKDQFARPIGEEHYESILKQNSLTLDEYLAKEQWGQYRESCRTGWMREHLFVAEPEDPHIWRETDDPVMLTMCSRLLAKEENQGVYPSQERMREALAAAMKLYAQPQKSVNRGDNYSLSEDWKSRHSFLLYRRLAIELAVRVGELETASKILSMALRIDWFGRSSGASLQDFLFVPGIYDVLPLLAKGGKESNPIFIEEEDADTIVEEIISAVELRAENGPRFLLPPREAGWEELLDRLAEGAWKVNSREYVDQGLEFAEEILFPPATEAEIEAVENDVGELPSDFKEMIRISNGYRGGRHFLAGGIAGIQGVFPSVYSMDEVKYHFEARGLKDLGGDDSYTGTILQLEPGTECDSYDHCIILPAMWKANGNESVKDGEYQYWNGACWSGEFNIFNSVRDSIVHEVECIEEMISRGEKYDEEYESVE
;
A
#
# COMPACT_ATOMS: atom_id res chain seq x y z
N MET A 1 18.57 -1.82 0.41
CA MET A 1 17.70 -2.99 0.11
C MET A 1 16.30 -2.59 0.55
N LEU A 2 15.27 -2.82 -0.26
CA LEU A 2 13.91 -2.38 0.06
C LEU A 2 13.24 -3.48 0.91
N ILE A 3 13.00 -3.21 2.20
CA ILE A 3 12.37 -4.18 3.11
C ILE A 3 10.93 -4.40 2.65
N SER A 4 10.56 -5.67 2.45
CA SER A 4 9.24 -6.04 1.94
C SER A 4 8.75 -7.36 2.53
N TRP A 5 7.44 -7.50 2.64
CA TRP A 5 6.78 -8.71 3.09
C TRP A 5 5.52 -8.98 2.24
N ALA A 6 5.13 -10.24 2.18
CA ALA A 6 3.87 -10.62 1.53
C ALA A 6 2.70 -10.31 2.45
N ASN A 7 1.66 -9.63 1.95
CA ASN A 7 0.34 -9.68 2.58
C ASN A 7 -0.53 -10.71 1.86
N GLY A 8 -1.44 -11.36 2.59
CA GLY A 8 -2.18 -12.56 2.16
C GLY A 8 -3.09 -12.44 0.93
N GLU A 9 -2.99 -11.39 0.11
CA GLU A 9 -3.79 -11.12 -1.11
C GLU A 9 -2.92 -10.95 -2.37
N ASN A 10 -1.75 -11.58 -2.43
CA ASN A 10 -0.78 -11.42 -3.52
C ASN A 10 -0.13 -10.04 -3.63
N SER A 11 -0.45 -9.08 -2.75
CA SER A 11 0.22 -7.78 -2.74
C SER A 11 1.50 -7.80 -1.90
N GLN A 12 2.59 -7.33 -2.49
CA GLN A 12 3.84 -7.11 -1.77
C GLN A 12 3.74 -5.76 -1.09
N GLN A 13 3.85 -5.75 0.24
CA GLN A 13 3.96 -4.53 1.01
C GLN A 13 5.43 -4.21 1.19
N THR A 14 5.75 -2.93 1.17
CA THR A 14 7.09 -2.43 1.39
C THR A 14 7.07 -1.47 2.56
N LEU A 15 8.18 -1.41 3.30
CA LEU A 15 8.30 -0.50 4.44
C LEU A 15 8.03 0.97 4.03
N PRO A 16 8.58 1.51 2.93
CA PRO A 16 8.28 2.88 2.49
C PRO A 16 6.79 3.10 2.19
N LYS A 17 6.11 2.11 1.59
CA LYS A 17 4.68 2.22 1.27
C LYS A 17 3.84 2.29 2.55
N LEU A 18 4.14 1.46 3.55
CA LEU A 18 3.41 1.47 4.82
C LEU A 18 3.68 2.75 5.61
N VAL A 19 4.94 3.20 5.68
CA VAL A 19 5.33 4.49 6.29
C VAL A 19 4.57 5.64 5.64
N ASN A 20 4.57 5.73 4.30
CA ASN A 20 3.83 6.74 3.57
C ASN A 20 2.32 6.68 3.86
N SER A 21 1.75 5.49 4.04
CA SER A 21 0.33 5.32 4.37
C SER A 21 -0.05 5.88 5.75
N PHE A 22 0.86 5.91 6.73
CA PHE A 22 0.64 6.60 8.00
C PHE A 22 0.82 8.11 7.88
N VAL A 23 1.88 8.54 7.20
CA VAL A 23 2.30 9.94 7.17
C VAL A 23 1.40 10.77 6.25
N LYS A 24 1.12 10.27 5.03
CA LYS A 24 0.53 11.05 3.93
C LYS A 24 -0.98 10.84 3.74
N SER A 25 -1.55 9.72 4.20
CA SER A 25 -2.96 9.38 3.91
C SER A 25 -3.96 10.17 4.77
N SER A 26 -5.07 10.61 4.21
CA SER A 26 -6.18 11.17 5.01
C SER A 26 -6.80 10.09 5.92
N ASP A 27 -6.89 8.85 5.44
CA ASP A 27 -7.36 7.68 6.19
C ASP A 27 -6.21 6.69 6.45
N THR A 28 -5.91 6.42 7.72
CA THR A 28 -4.87 5.47 8.14
C THR A 28 -5.41 4.05 8.37
N SER A 29 -6.70 3.78 8.13
CA SER A 29 -7.35 2.49 8.40
C SER A 29 -6.61 1.31 7.76
N VAL A 30 -6.15 1.49 6.51
CA VAL A 30 -5.35 0.52 5.78
C VAL A 30 -3.98 0.32 6.44
N ALA A 31 -3.29 1.41 6.80
CA ALA A 31 -1.98 1.35 7.45
C ALA A 31 -2.04 0.61 8.80
N VAL A 32 -3.07 0.90 9.60
CA VAL A 32 -3.32 0.22 10.88
C VAL A 32 -3.57 -1.27 10.65
N THR A 33 -4.42 -1.63 9.68
CA THR A 33 -4.72 -3.03 9.33
C THR A 33 -3.47 -3.79 8.89
N GLU A 34 -2.67 -3.21 8.00
CA GLU A 34 -1.41 -3.81 7.55
C GLU A 34 -0.40 -3.96 8.69
N THR A 35 -0.36 -3.01 9.63
CA THR A 35 0.56 -3.08 10.78
C THR A 35 0.16 -4.19 11.76
N PHE A 36 -1.13 -4.42 12.01
CA PHE A 36 -1.58 -5.59 12.78
C PHE A 36 -1.25 -6.91 12.08
N TYR A 37 -1.36 -6.96 10.75
CA TYR A 37 -0.92 -8.13 9.99
C TYR A 37 0.59 -8.36 10.12
N LEU A 38 1.38 -7.29 10.01
CA LEU A 38 2.83 -7.34 10.21
C LEU A 38 3.22 -7.77 11.62
N ALA A 39 2.50 -7.33 12.65
CA ALA A 39 2.70 -7.79 14.02
C ALA A 39 2.51 -9.30 14.14
N ASN A 40 1.54 -9.89 13.44
CA ASN A 40 1.37 -11.35 13.38
C ASN A 40 2.55 -12.05 12.69
N ILE A 41 3.14 -11.45 11.64
CA ILE A 41 4.35 -11.98 10.98
C ILE A 41 5.56 -11.90 11.92
N LEU A 42 5.69 -10.82 12.67
CA LEU A 42 6.75 -10.67 13.68
C LEU A 42 6.58 -11.73 14.78
N ILE A 43 5.36 -11.96 15.28
CA ILE A 43 5.08 -13.05 16.22
C ILE A 43 5.50 -14.40 15.62
N LEU A 44 5.10 -14.70 14.38
CA LEU A 44 5.47 -15.93 13.69
C LEU A 44 6.99 -16.09 13.51
N SER A 45 7.71 -14.98 13.34
CA SER A 45 9.17 -14.93 13.29
C SER A 45 9.83 -14.95 14.68
N ASN A 46 9.04 -15.14 15.74
CA ASN A 46 9.45 -15.16 17.14
C ASN A 46 9.99 -13.81 17.66
N HIS A 47 9.59 -12.70 17.04
CA HIS A 47 9.90 -11.32 17.44
C HIS A 47 8.85 -10.75 18.40
N ILE A 48 8.59 -11.47 19.49
CA ILE A 48 7.45 -11.22 20.41
C ILE A 48 7.47 -9.79 20.99
N GLY A 49 8.62 -9.32 21.48
CA GLY A 49 8.74 -7.97 22.05
C GLY A 49 8.53 -6.86 21.03
N LYS A 50 9.02 -7.06 19.80
CA LYS A 50 8.85 -6.12 18.68
C LYS A 50 7.40 -6.01 18.24
N ALA A 51 6.71 -7.15 18.12
CA ALA A 51 5.28 -7.19 17.82
C ALA A 51 4.47 -6.47 18.90
N HIS A 52 4.77 -6.72 20.19
CA HIS A 52 4.11 -6.01 21.29
C HIS A 52 4.33 -4.50 21.23
N LYS A 53 5.57 -4.05 20.95
CA LYS A 53 5.90 -2.63 20.84
C LYS A 53 5.05 -1.95 19.75
N LEU A 54 5.00 -2.53 18.55
CA LEU A 54 4.17 -2.01 17.45
C LEU A 54 2.69 -1.93 17.81
N ILE A 55 2.14 -3.03 18.35
CA ILE A 55 0.72 -3.07 18.73
C ILE A 55 0.43 -2.00 19.79
N SER A 56 1.29 -1.87 20.79
CA SER A 56 1.11 -0.91 21.88
C SER A 56 1.14 0.54 21.38
N THR A 57 2.08 0.86 20.49
CA THR A 57 2.15 2.20 19.86
C THR A 57 0.88 2.53 19.08
N LEU A 58 0.29 1.58 18.34
CA LEU A 58 -0.98 1.81 17.64
C LEU A 58 -2.14 2.08 18.61
N TYR A 59 -2.15 1.43 19.77
CA TYR A 59 -3.17 1.68 20.79
C TYR A 59 -2.95 3.01 21.51
N GLU A 60 -1.69 3.37 21.79
CA GLU A 60 -1.30 4.63 22.44
C GLU A 60 -1.74 5.84 21.60
N TYR A 61 -1.54 5.79 20.28
CA TYR A 61 -1.86 6.88 19.37
C TYR A 61 -3.17 6.69 18.59
N LYS A 62 -4.04 5.79 19.05
CA LYS A 62 -5.25 5.38 18.31
C LYS A 62 -6.15 6.56 17.95
N ASP A 63 -6.36 7.46 18.90
CA ASP A 63 -7.27 8.59 18.73
C ASP A 63 -6.66 9.66 17.81
N GLU A 64 -5.34 9.76 17.74
CA GLU A 64 -4.62 10.71 16.90
C GLU A 64 -4.44 10.20 15.45
N ILE A 65 -4.27 8.89 15.25
CA ILE A 65 -4.10 8.32 13.90
C ILE A 65 -5.42 8.04 13.19
N ALA A 66 -6.45 7.59 13.92
CA ALA A 66 -7.76 7.24 13.35
C ALA A 66 -8.94 7.87 14.14
N PRO A 67 -8.98 9.20 14.32
CA PRO A 67 -10.11 9.87 14.94
C PRO A 67 -11.32 9.76 13.99
N SER A 68 -12.41 9.15 14.45
CA SER A 68 -13.73 9.16 13.79
C SER A 68 -14.00 8.09 12.73
N THR A 69 -14.02 6.81 13.12
CA THR A 69 -14.87 5.83 12.40
C THR A 69 -15.66 4.98 13.39
N PRO A 70 -17.00 5.13 13.46
CA PRO A 70 -17.83 4.20 14.19
C PRO A 70 -17.87 2.89 13.38
N ALA A 71 -17.27 1.84 13.96
CA ALA A 71 -17.33 0.45 13.53
C ALA A 71 -16.63 0.10 12.19
N SER A 72 -15.44 -0.49 12.26
CA SER A 72 -15.26 -1.93 12.01
C SER A 72 -13.77 -2.34 12.10
N GLY A 73 -13.50 -3.50 12.71
CA GLY A 73 -12.35 -4.34 12.36
C GLY A 73 -11.03 -4.19 13.12
N ASN A 74 -10.62 -2.99 13.54
CA ASN A 74 -9.25 -2.79 14.05
C ASN A 74 -9.12 -2.92 15.58
N SER A 75 -10.02 -3.69 16.21
CA SER A 75 -10.05 -3.96 17.64
C SER A 75 -9.31 -5.25 18.00
N SER A 76 -8.94 -5.37 19.28
CA SER A 76 -8.49 -6.59 19.91
C SER A 76 -9.14 -7.85 19.32
N THR A 77 -8.33 -8.72 18.73
CA THR A 77 -8.80 -10.05 18.32
C THR A 77 -8.59 -11.03 19.47
N PRO A 78 -9.33 -12.15 19.54
CA PRO A 78 -9.09 -13.18 20.56
C PRO A 78 -7.62 -13.66 20.55
N VAL A 79 -6.96 -13.54 19.39
CA VAL A 79 -5.54 -13.84 19.19
C VAL A 79 -4.63 -12.92 19.99
N LEU A 80 -4.91 -11.60 19.98
CA LEU A 80 -4.13 -10.63 20.76
C LEU A 80 -4.37 -10.80 22.26
N GLU A 81 -5.60 -11.07 22.67
CA GLU A 81 -5.91 -11.39 24.07
C GLU A 81 -5.14 -12.63 24.54
N TYR A 82 -5.10 -13.68 23.72
CA TYR A 82 -4.32 -14.88 24.01
C TYR A 82 -2.81 -14.63 23.98
N PHE A 83 -2.32 -13.76 23.09
CA PHE A 83 -0.93 -13.30 23.09
C PHE A 83 -0.54 -12.68 24.44
N TRP A 84 -1.33 -11.71 24.94
CA TRP A 84 -1.06 -11.06 26.21
C TRP A 84 -1.27 -11.99 27.41
N GLN A 85 -2.28 -12.86 27.37
CA GLN A 85 -2.49 -13.88 28.41
C GLN A 85 -1.28 -14.80 28.55
N THR A 86 -0.72 -15.23 27.41
CA THR A 86 0.45 -16.12 27.38
C THR A 86 1.71 -15.42 27.88
N HIS A 87 1.87 -14.12 27.60
CA HIS A 87 3.06 -13.34 27.94
C HIS A 87 2.83 -12.32 29.07
N LYS A 88 1.83 -12.54 29.93
CA LYS A 88 1.41 -11.59 30.97
C LYS A 88 2.50 -11.15 31.94
N ASP A 89 3.53 -11.99 32.11
CA ASP A 89 4.67 -11.71 32.99
C ASP A 89 5.71 -10.77 32.34
N GLN A 90 5.63 -10.56 31.02
CA GLN A 90 6.56 -9.76 30.23
C GLN A 90 5.90 -8.51 29.64
N PHE A 91 4.64 -8.62 29.23
CA PHE A 91 3.93 -7.56 28.51
C PHE A 91 2.58 -7.27 29.17
N ALA A 92 2.33 -5.98 29.36
CA ALA A 92 1.02 -5.51 29.79
C ALA A 92 0.07 -5.41 28.60
N ARG A 93 -1.19 -5.71 28.83
CA ARG A 93 -2.26 -5.41 27.87
C ARG A 93 -2.38 -3.88 27.71
N PRO A 94 -2.44 -3.34 26.48
CA PRO A 94 -2.59 -1.90 26.25
C PRO A 94 -3.85 -1.29 26.91
N ILE A 95 -3.77 -0.01 27.29
CA ILE A 95 -4.85 0.73 27.97
C ILE A 95 -5.94 1.12 26.95
N GLY A 96 -7.22 1.14 27.36
CA GLY A 96 -8.35 1.62 26.54
C GLY A 96 -9.09 0.53 25.75
N GLU A 97 -8.77 -0.74 25.98
CA GLU A 97 -9.35 -1.88 25.27
C GLU A 97 -10.52 -2.50 26.05
N GLU A 98 -11.67 -1.82 26.10
CA GLU A 98 -12.88 -2.32 26.78
C GLU A 98 -13.76 -3.21 25.88
N HIS A 99 -13.30 -3.51 24.65
CA HIS A 99 -14.13 -4.16 23.61
C HIS A 99 -14.71 -5.50 24.08
N TYR A 100 -13.90 -6.29 24.80
CA TYR A 100 -14.35 -7.58 25.35
C TYR A 100 -15.15 -7.46 26.62
N GLU A 101 -15.11 -6.35 27.37
CA GLU A 101 -15.84 -6.25 28.62
C GLU A 101 -17.35 -6.42 28.41
N SER A 102 -17.88 -5.89 27.31
CA SER A 102 -19.30 -6.03 26.96
C SER A 102 -19.67 -7.50 26.66
N ILE A 103 -18.82 -8.21 25.90
CA ILE A 103 -18.99 -9.62 25.52
C ILE A 103 -18.87 -10.53 26.75
N LEU A 104 -17.88 -10.28 27.61
CA LEU A 104 -17.66 -11.02 28.85
C LEU A 104 -18.82 -10.82 29.82
N LYS A 105 -19.31 -9.58 29.98
CA LYS A 105 -20.50 -9.26 30.81
C LYS A 105 -21.76 -9.95 30.26
N GLN A 106 -21.98 -9.96 28.95
CA GLN A 106 -23.14 -10.62 28.33
C GLN A 106 -23.12 -12.13 28.51
N ASN A 107 -21.95 -12.77 28.38
CA ASN A 107 -21.82 -14.21 28.49
C ASN A 107 -21.60 -14.71 29.92
N SER A 108 -21.40 -13.80 30.89
CA SER A 108 -21.02 -14.14 32.27
C SER A 108 -19.78 -15.05 32.33
N LEU A 109 -18.78 -14.76 31.49
CA LEU A 109 -17.51 -15.52 31.42
C LEU A 109 -16.35 -14.61 31.83
N THR A 110 -15.33 -15.19 32.46
CA THR A 110 -14.00 -14.59 32.55
C THR A 110 -13.31 -14.58 31.18
N LEU A 111 -12.29 -13.74 30.99
CA LEU A 111 -11.51 -13.72 29.75
C LEU A 111 -10.91 -15.10 29.45
N ASP A 112 -10.36 -15.77 30.47
CA ASP A 112 -9.80 -17.11 30.34
C ASP A 112 -10.84 -18.14 29.85
N GLU A 113 -12.05 -18.13 30.42
CA GLU A 113 -13.13 -19.03 30.00
C GLU A 113 -13.62 -18.71 28.58
N TYR A 114 -13.65 -17.44 28.20
CA TYR A 114 -14.01 -17.02 26.86
C TYR A 114 -12.98 -17.50 25.82
N LEU A 115 -11.69 -17.24 26.04
CA LEU A 115 -10.63 -17.68 25.15
C LEU A 115 -10.60 -19.21 25.03
N ALA A 116 -10.70 -19.94 26.15
CA ALA A 116 -10.76 -21.40 26.14
C ALA A 116 -11.97 -21.92 25.35
N LYS A 117 -13.13 -21.27 25.47
CA LYS A 117 -14.34 -21.61 24.70
C LYS A 117 -14.15 -21.38 23.20
N GLU A 118 -13.57 -20.25 22.80
CA GLU A 118 -13.29 -19.93 21.39
C GLU A 118 -12.25 -20.89 20.79
N GLN A 119 -11.16 -21.17 21.51
CA GLN A 119 -10.14 -22.15 21.10
C GLN A 119 -10.73 -23.55 20.92
N TRP A 120 -11.57 -23.99 21.87
CA TRP A 120 -12.30 -25.25 21.73
C TRP A 120 -13.27 -25.24 20.55
N GLY A 121 -13.94 -24.12 20.30
CA GLY A 121 -14.80 -23.92 19.14
C GLY A 121 -14.05 -24.14 17.82
N GLN A 122 -12.86 -23.56 17.67
CA GLN A 122 -12.01 -23.74 16.49
C GLN A 122 -11.47 -25.19 16.36
N TYR A 123 -11.07 -25.81 17.47
CA TYR A 123 -10.69 -27.23 17.48
C TYR A 123 -11.84 -28.12 17.00
N ARG A 124 -13.04 -27.89 17.53
CA ARG A 124 -14.25 -28.63 17.14
C ARG A 124 -14.57 -28.43 15.66
N GLU A 125 -14.48 -27.21 15.14
CA GLU A 125 -14.69 -26.92 13.72
C GLU A 125 -13.71 -27.71 12.85
N SER A 126 -12.46 -27.78 13.28
CA SER A 126 -11.41 -28.55 12.59
C SER A 126 -11.69 -30.05 12.55
N CYS A 127 -12.46 -30.59 13.51
CA CYS A 127 -12.87 -31.99 13.58
C CYS A 127 -14.18 -32.30 12.82
N ARG A 128 -14.89 -31.29 12.28
CA ARG A 128 -16.17 -31.52 11.60
C ARG A 128 -15.98 -32.23 10.26
N THR A 129 -16.86 -33.16 9.95
CA THR A 129 -16.84 -33.96 8.71
C THR A 129 -17.86 -33.49 7.68
N GLY A 130 -18.82 -32.64 8.08
CA GLY A 130 -19.93 -32.16 7.24
C GLY A 130 -19.47 -31.59 5.91
N TRP A 131 -18.51 -30.66 5.94
CA TRP A 131 -17.95 -30.04 4.74
C TRP A 131 -17.41 -31.07 3.74
N MET A 132 -16.69 -32.09 4.23
CA MET A 132 -16.12 -33.14 3.39
C MET A 132 -17.19 -34.01 2.75
N ARG A 133 -18.27 -34.33 3.49
CA ARG A 133 -19.41 -35.08 2.94
C ARG A 133 -20.11 -34.29 1.84
N GLU A 134 -20.32 -33.00 2.06
CA GLU A 134 -21.05 -32.10 1.14
C GLU A 134 -20.24 -31.77 -0.13
N HIS A 135 -18.93 -31.57 0.00
CA HIS A 135 -18.11 -31.01 -1.07
C HIS A 135 -17.13 -32.00 -1.70
N LEU A 136 -16.76 -33.07 -0.99
CA LEU A 136 -15.86 -34.12 -1.48
C LEU A 136 -16.57 -35.47 -1.67
N PHE A 137 -17.88 -35.54 -1.41
CA PHE A 137 -18.73 -36.71 -1.59
C PHE A 137 -18.18 -38.00 -0.93
N VAL A 138 -17.44 -37.85 0.17
CA VAL A 138 -16.85 -38.96 0.94
C VAL A 138 -17.75 -39.33 2.12
N ALA A 139 -18.04 -40.62 2.30
CA ALA A 139 -18.76 -41.11 3.46
C ALA A 139 -17.84 -41.23 4.68
N GLU A 140 -18.39 -41.05 5.88
CA GLU A 140 -17.66 -41.40 7.11
C GLU A 140 -17.48 -42.92 7.17
N PRO A 141 -16.24 -43.43 7.37
CA PRO A 141 -16.02 -44.85 7.55
C PRO A 141 -16.63 -45.33 8.87
N GLU A 142 -17.14 -46.57 8.88
CA GLU A 142 -17.63 -47.21 10.11
C GLU A 142 -16.52 -47.37 11.15
N ASP A 143 -15.29 -47.66 10.68
CA ASP A 143 -14.09 -47.72 11.48
C ASP A 143 -13.05 -46.70 10.97
N PRO A 144 -12.74 -45.64 11.74
CA PRO A 144 -11.74 -44.65 11.34
C PRO A 144 -10.32 -45.23 11.30
N HIS A 145 -10.04 -46.42 11.87
CA HIS A 145 -8.73 -47.07 11.81
C HIS A 145 -8.33 -47.55 10.41
N ILE A 146 -9.25 -47.50 9.43
CA ILE A 146 -8.96 -47.75 8.01
C ILE A 146 -7.86 -46.83 7.45
N TRP A 147 -7.56 -45.71 8.11
CA TRP A 147 -6.44 -44.82 7.79
C TRP A 147 -5.10 -45.57 7.64
N ARG A 148 -4.91 -46.67 8.39
CA ARG A 148 -3.69 -47.48 8.34
C ARG A 148 -3.49 -48.15 6.98
N GLU A 149 -4.58 -48.54 6.33
CA GLU A 149 -4.61 -49.33 5.11
C GLU A 149 -4.82 -48.48 3.85
N THR A 150 -5.49 -47.34 3.97
CA THR A 150 -5.73 -46.42 2.85
C THR A 150 -4.61 -45.41 2.69
N ASP A 151 -4.32 -45.05 1.43
CA ASP A 151 -3.47 -43.91 1.08
C ASP A 151 -4.29 -42.77 0.43
N ASP A 152 -5.62 -42.86 0.42
CA ASP A 152 -6.48 -41.81 -0.11
C ASP A 152 -6.44 -40.54 0.77
N PRO A 153 -6.02 -39.37 0.24
CA PRO A 153 -5.87 -38.14 1.02
C PRO A 153 -7.14 -37.69 1.74
N VAL A 154 -8.29 -37.86 1.08
CA VAL A 154 -9.59 -37.45 1.60
C VAL A 154 -9.99 -38.37 2.76
N MET A 155 -9.83 -39.68 2.61
CA MET A 155 -10.10 -40.64 3.67
C MET A 155 -9.13 -40.48 4.87
N LEU A 156 -7.84 -40.22 4.64
CA LEU A 156 -6.88 -39.93 5.72
C LEU A 156 -7.28 -38.71 6.54
N THR A 157 -7.70 -37.65 5.84
CA THR A 157 -8.23 -36.42 6.48
C THR A 157 -9.49 -36.74 7.30
N MET A 158 -10.43 -37.49 6.71
CA MET A 158 -11.68 -37.89 7.37
C MET A 158 -11.42 -38.70 8.65
N CYS A 159 -10.56 -39.71 8.57
CA CYS A 159 -10.24 -40.59 9.69
C CYS A 159 -9.59 -39.82 10.84
N SER A 160 -8.62 -38.96 10.54
CA SER A 160 -7.95 -38.14 11.57
C SER A 160 -8.93 -37.18 12.25
N ARG A 161 -9.87 -36.55 11.51
CA ARG A 161 -10.94 -35.74 12.10
C ARG A 161 -11.85 -36.56 13.02
N LEU A 162 -12.27 -37.75 12.59
CA LEU A 162 -13.12 -38.64 13.40
C LEU A 162 -12.40 -39.13 14.67
N LEU A 163 -11.12 -39.48 14.58
CA LEU A 163 -10.30 -39.87 15.73
C LEU A 163 -10.14 -38.72 16.72
N ALA A 164 -9.98 -37.49 16.23
CA ALA A 164 -9.84 -36.27 17.03
C ALA A 164 -11.17 -35.71 17.59
N LYS A 165 -12.31 -36.21 17.11
CA LYS A 165 -13.64 -35.73 17.48
C LYS A 165 -14.08 -36.28 18.84
N GLU A 166 -14.70 -35.41 19.63
CA GLU A 166 -15.36 -35.74 20.89
C GLU A 166 -16.77 -35.15 20.89
N GLU A 167 -17.75 -35.89 21.41
CA GLU A 167 -19.16 -35.46 21.41
C GLU A 167 -19.47 -34.51 22.57
N ASN A 168 -18.74 -34.67 23.68
CA ASN A 168 -18.92 -33.85 24.88
C ASN A 168 -18.31 -32.46 24.71
N GLN A 169 -19.11 -31.43 25.01
CA GLN A 169 -18.67 -30.05 24.94
C GLN A 169 -17.52 -29.76 25.91
N GLY A 170 -16.46 -29.10 25.45
CA GLY A 170 -15.29 -28.73 26.24
C GLY A 170 -14.33 -29.90 26.55
N VAL A 171 -14.58 -31.09 26.02
CA VAL A 171 -13.75 -32.27 26.24
C VAL A 171 -12.92 -32.58 24.99
N TYR A 172 -11.69 -33.03 25.21
CA TYR A 172 -10.77 -33.51 24.17
C TYR A 172 -10.69 -35.05 24.23
N PRO A 173 -10.44 -35.73 23.11
CA PRO A 173 -10.26 -37.18 23.11
C PRO A 173 -9.06 -37.61 23.96
N SER A 174 -8.93 -38.91 24.24
CA SER A 174 -7.80 -39.43 25.02
C SER A 174 -6.46 -39.14 24.32
N GLN A 175 -5.37 -39.06 25.09
CA GLN A 175 -4.01 -38.88 24.55
C GLN A 175 -3.65 -39.96 23.51
N GLU A 176 -4.09 -41.20 23.70
CA GLU A 176 -3.90 -42.29 22.74
C GLU A 176 -4.63 -42.02 21.41
N ARG A 177 -5.91 -41.62 21.48
CA ARG A 177 -6.69 -41.25 20.29
C ARG A 177 -6.12 -40.02 19.58
N MET A 178 -5.62 -39.02 20.33
CA MET A 178 -4.94 -37.85 19.75
C MET A 178 -3.67 -38.23 19.01
N ARG A 179 -2.82 -39.11 19.58
CA ARG A 179 -1.63 -39.62 18.90
C ARG A 179 -1.99 -40.38 17.63
N GLU A 180 -3.06 -41.16 17.68
CA GLU A 180 -3.53 -41.87 16.50
C GLU A 180 -4.07 -40.93 15.41
N ALA A 181 -4.85 -39.92 15.80
CA ALA A 181 -5.33 -38.89 14.88
C ALA A 181 -4.16 -38.12 14.23
N LEU A 182 -3.11 -37.84 15.00
CA LEU A 182 -1.88 -37.22 14.50
C LEU A 182 -1.14 -38.16 13.56
N ALA A 183 -1.04 -39.46 13.85
CA ALA A 183 -0.40 -40.43 12.96
C ALA A 183 -1.10 -40.53 11.59
N ALA A 184 -2.43 -40.52 11.57
CA ALA A 184 -3.20 -40.42 10.34
C ALA A 184 -2.90 -39.12 9.56
N ALA A 185 -2.72 -38.00 10.27
CA ALA A 185 -2.30 -36.73 9.66
C ALA A 185 -0.88 -36.73 9.11
N MET A 186 0.06 -37.31 9.84
CA MET A 186 1.42 -37.46 9.36
C MET A 186 1.50 -38.37 8.14
N LYS A 187 0.65 -39.39 8.04
CA LYS A 187 0.55 -40.24 6.83
C LYS A 187 0.12 -39.42 5.62
N LEU A 188 -0.81 -38.48 5.77
CA LEU A 188 -1.18 -37.53 4.71
C LEU A 188 -0.02 -36.58 4.36
N TYR A 189 0.63 -36.00 5.36
CA TYR A 189 1.74 -35.05 5.13
C TYR A 189 3.00 -35.69 4.55
N ALA A 190 3.14 -37.02 4.65
CA ALA A 190 4.19 -37.76 3.95
C ALA A 190 3.95 -37.85 2.44
N GLN A 191 2.74 -37.57 1.95
CA GLN A 191 2.41 -37.62 0.52
C GLN A 191 2.83 -36.33 -0.20
N PRO A 192 3.18 -36.39 -1.51
CA PRO A 192 3.50 -35.21 -2.30
C PRO A 192 2.35 -34.18 -2.29
N GLN A 193 2.67 -32.94 -1.90
CA GLN A 193 1.70 -31.84 -1.86
C GLN A 193 1.93 -30.89 -3.04
N LYS A 194 0.85 -30.44 -3.71
CA LYS A 194 0.94 -29.40 -4.75
C LYS A 194 0.99 -28.00 -4.11
N SER A 195 2.01 -27.21 -4.45
CA SER A 195 2.05 -25.78 -4.11
C SER A 195 0.93 -25.01 -4.82
N VAL A 196 0.43 -23.94 -4.21
CA VAL A 196 -0.35 -22.93 -4.95
C VAL A 196 0.62 -22.11 -5.80
N ASN A 197 0.32 -21.90 -7.08
CA ASN A 197 1.02 -20.88 -7.87
C ASN A 197 0.47 -19.50 -7.49
N ARG A 198 1.38 -18.56 -7.25
CA ARG A 198 1.07 -17.16 -6.91
C ARG A 198 0.22 -16.53 -8.02
N GLY A 199 -1.00 -16.06 -7.71
CA GLY A 199 -1.87 -15.31 -8.64
C GLY A 199 -3.09 -16.05 -9.21
N ASP A 200 -3.25 -17.35 -8.98
CA ASP A 200 -4.46 -18.06 -9.42
C ASP A 200 -5.66 -17.69 -8.53
N ASN A 201 -6.79 -17.29 -9.14
CA ASN A 201 -8.03 -16.99 -8.41
C ASN A 201 -8.70 -18.30 -7.95
N TYR A 202 -8.06 -18.92 -6.95
CA TYR A 202 -8.23 -20.31 -6.58
C TYR A 202 -9.62 -20.63 -6.03
N SER A 203 -10.32 -19.63 -5.48
CA SER A 203 -11.66 -19.74 -4.87
C SER A 203 -12.77 -20.23 -5.82
N LEU A 204 -12.52 -20.19 -7.13
CA LEU A 204 -13.44 -20.69 -8.18
C LEU A 204 -13.07 -22.07 -8.72
N SER A 205 -11.96 -22.67 -8.28
CA SER A 205 -11.49 -23.98 -8.77
C SER A 205 -12.11 -25.16 -8.02
N GLU A 206 -12.22 -26.31 -8.68
CA GLU A 206 -12.61 -27.58 -8.03
C GLU A 206 -11.57 -28.02 -6.98
N ASP A 207 -10.31 -27.62 -7.18
CA ASP A 207 -9.20 -27.82 -6.24
C ASP A 207 -9.39 -27.07 -4.91
N TRP A 208 -10.09 -25.92 -4.90
CA TRP A 208 -10.38 -25.16 -3.69
C TRP A 208 -11.26 -25.90 -2.69
N LYS A 209 -12.27 -26.64 -3.16
CA LYS A 209 -13.18 -27.41 -2.27
C LYS A 209 -12.42 -28.47 -1.50
N SER A 210 -11.51 -29.18 -2.18
CA SER A 210 -10.57 -30.13 -1.60
C SER A 210 -9.61 -29.44 -0.64
N ARG A 211 -9.08 -28.28 -1.01
CA ARG A 211 -8.10 -27.54 -0.20
C ARG A 211 -8.66 -26.92 1.08
N HIS A 212 -9.90 -26.40 1.08
CA HIS A 212 -10.56 -25.93 2.29
C HIS A 212 -10.66 -27.05 3.36
N SER A 213 -10.85 -28.28 2.90
CA SER A 213 -10.81 -29.46 3.78
C SER A 213 -9.41 -29.76 4.33
N PHE A 214 -8.33 -29.44 3.59
CA PHE A 214 -6.95 -29.62 4.05
C PHE A 214 -6.42 -28.45 4.92
N LEU A 215 -7.01 -27.26 4.84
CA LEU A 215 -6.61 -26.07 5.61
C LEU A 215 -6.96 -26.20 7.10
N LEU A 216 -8.23 -26.48 7.40
CA LEU A 216 -8.68 -26.79 8.76
C LEU A 216 -7.96 -28.01 9.35
N TYR A 217 -7.52 -28.92 8.48
CA TYR A 217 -6.73 -30.08 8.86
C TYR A 217 -5.33 -29.71 9.38
N ARG A 218 -4.65 -28.72 8.78
CA ARG A 218 -3.34 -28.23 9.26
C ARG A 218 -3.44 -27.64 10.66
N ARG A 219 -4.48 -26.85 10.92
CA ARG A 219 -4.74 -26.36 12.28
C ARG A 219 -4.94 -27.51 13.25
N LEU A 220 -5.77 -28.50 12.89
CA LEU A 220 -6.00 -29.69 13.72
C LEU A 220 -4.70 -30.45 14.02
N ALA A 221 -3.90 -30.74 13.01
CA ALA A 221 -2.68 -31.52 13.17
C ALA A 221 -1.62 -30.80 14.02
N ILE A 222 -1.49 -29.48 13.86
CA ILE A 222 -0.64 -28.66 14.73
C ILE A 222 -1.14 -28.73 16.17
N GLU A 223 -2.43 -28.51 16.41
CA GLU A 223 -2.98 -28.54 17.78
C GLU A 223 -2.86 -29.93 18.41
N LEU A 224 -3.09 -31.02 17.66
CA LEU A 224 -2.89 -32.39 18.12
C LEU A 224 -1.43 -32.61 18.53
N ALA A 225 -0.47 -32.22 17.67
CA ALA A 225 0.96 -32.35 17.94
C ALA A 225 1.36 -31.59 19.22
N VAL A 226 0.86 -30.37 19.41
CA VAL A 226 1.10 -29.60 20.65
C VAL A 226 0.52 -30.32 21.87
N ARG A 227 -0.73 -30.78 21.79
CA ARG A 227 -1.42 -31.46 22.92
C ARG A 227 -0.79 -32.79 23.32
N VAL A 228 -0.16 -33.51 22.38
CA VAL A 228 0.56 -34.76 22.69
C VAL A 228 2.02 -34.53 23.08
N GLY A 229 2.49 -33.27 23.06
CA GLY A 229 3.86 -32.88 23.43
C GLY A 229 4.89 -33.00 22.30
N GLU A 230 4.46 -33.18 21.05
CA GLU A 230 5.34 -33.30 19.88
C GLU A 230 5.59 -31.94 19.20
N LEU A 231 6.25 -31.01 19.91
CA LEU A 231 6.46 -29.63 19.45
C LEU A 231 7.29 -29.53 18.15
N GLU A 232 8.26 -30.42 17.96
CA GLU A 232 9.04 -30.51 16.70
C GLU A 232 8.17 -30.95 15.52
N THR A 233 7.23 -31.86 15.75
CA THR A 233 6.25 -32.27 14.74
C THR A 233 5.32 -31.09 14.40
N ALA A 234 4.84 -30.37 15.41
CA ALA A 234 4.02 -29.17 15.22
C ALA A 234 4.76 -28.10 14.38
N SER A 235 6.04 -27.84 14.68
CA SER A 235 6.89 -26.90 13.94
C SER A 235 7.05 -27.31 12.47
N LYS A 236 7.30 -28.60 12.20
CA LYS A 236 7.41 -29.13 10.84
C LYS A 236 6.11 -28.97 10.04
N ILE A 237 4.97 -29.28 10.65
CA ILE A 237 3.66 -29.12 9.99
C ILE A 237 3.40 -27.64 9.69
N LEU A 238 3.72 -26.73 10.63
CA LEU A 238 3.59 -25.28 10.43
C LEU A 238 4.51 -24.77 9.31
N SER A 239 5.75 -25.24 9.26
CA SER A 239 6.68 -24.92 8.18
C SER A 239 6.18 -25.40 6.81
N MET A 240 5.61 -26.61 6.75
CA MET A 240 4.94 -27.10 5.54
C MET A 240 3.72 -26.24 5.18
N ALA A 241 2.95 -25.83 6.19
CA ALA A 241 1.78 -24.97 6.01
C ALA A 241 2.12 -23.67 5.29
N LEU A 242 3.14 -22.98 5.82
CA LEU A 242 3.64 -21.72 5.30
C LEU A 242 4.17 -21.84 3.87
N ARG A 243 4.94 -22.89 3.57
CA ARG A 243 5.54 -23.09 2.23
C ARG A 243 4.53 -23.45 1.15
N ILE A 244 3.47 -24.15 1.50
CA ILE A 244 2.53 -24.71 0.52
C ILE A 244 1.30 -23.82 0.30
N ASP A 245 0.76 -23.23 1.37
CA ASP A 245 -0.51 -22.50 1.28
C ASP A 245 -0.37 -20.99 1.33
N TRP A 246 0.64 -20.47 2.06
CA TRP A 246 0.73 -19.06 2.42
C TRP A 246 -0.54 -18.58 3.16
N PHE A 247 -0.44 -18.15 4.41
CA PHE A 247 -1.64 -17.75 5.17
C PHE A 247 -2.29 -16.49 4.57
N GLY A 248 -3.38 -16.69 3.81
CA GLY A 248 -4.16 -15.64 3.13
C GLY A 248 -5.26 -15.03 4.02
N ARG A 249 -5.83 -13.90 3.60
CA ARG A 249 -6.92 -13.21 4.34
C ARG A 249 -8.29 -13.89 4.22
N SER A 250 -8.51 -14.68 3.18
CA SER A 250 -9.85 -15.09 2.72
C SER A 250 -10.15 -16.59 2.83
N SER A 251 -9.49 -17.32 3.73
CA SER A 251 -9.76 -18.74 3.96
C SER A 251 -9.65 -19.10 5.44
N GLY A 252 -10.33 -20.15 5.91
CA GLY A 252 -10.32 -20.68 7.30
C GLY A 252 -8.97 -21.24 7.78
N ALA A 253 -7.89 -20.61 7.34
CA ALA A 253 -6.48 -20.79 7.70
C ALA A 253 -5.80 -19.43 7.73
N SER A 254 -6.47 -18.44 8.33
CA SER A 254 -5.85 -17.15 8.58
C SER A 254 -4.65 -17.36 9.52
N LEU A 255 -3.59 -16.56 9.38
CA LEU A 255 -2.45 -16.62 10.30
C LEU A 255 -2.89 -16.47 11.77
N GLN A 256 -3.92 -15.66 11.99
CA GLN A 256 -4.53 -15.42 13.30
C GLN A 256 -5.06 -16.72 13.93
N ASP A 257 -5.74 -17.58 13.17
CA ASP A 257 -6.28 -18.85 13.69
C ASP A 257 -5.18 -19.80 14.19
N PHE A 258 -3.99 -19.76 13.56
CA PHE A 258 -2.83 -20.55 14.01
C PHE A 258 -2.18 -19.96 15.25
N LEU A 259 -2.01 -18.64 15.29
CA LEU A 259 -1.49 -17.94 16.47
C LEU A 259 -2.42 -18.05 17.70
N PHE A 260 -3.65 -18.50 17.49
CA PHE A 260 -4.63 -18.78 18.55
C PHE A 260 -4.61 -20.23 19.06
N VAL A 261 -3.78 -21.12 18.49
CA VAL A 261 -3.67 -22.51 18.97
C VAL A 261 -3.08 -22.55 20.39
N PRO A 262 -3.70 -23.27 21.35
CA PRO A 262 -3.15 -23.47 22.68
C PRO A 262 -1.73 -24.07 22.61
N GLY A 263 -0.74 -23.42 23.23
CA GLY A 263 0.67 -23.84 23.24
C GLY A 263 1.49 -23.51 21.98
N ILE A 264 0.93 -22.75 21.02
CA ILE A 264 1.66 -22.37 19.79
C ILE A 264 2.96 -21.61 20.06
N TYR A 265 3.02 -20.81 21.13
CA TYR A 265 4.19 -20.00 21.47
C TYR A 265 5.40 -20.85 21.91
N ASP A 266 5.21 -22.11 22.29
CA ASP A 266 6.30 -23.07 22.51
C ASP A 266 6.85 -23.64 21.18
N VAL A 267 6.09 -23.53 20.10
CA VAL A 267 6.44 -24.00 18.75
C VAL A 267 7.19 -22.93 17.95
N LEU A 268 6.81 -21.65 18.09
CA LEU A 268 7.37 -20.55 17.31
C LEU A 268 8.91 -20.43 17.40
N PRO A 269 9.56 -20.61 18.57
CA PRO A 269 11.03 -20.62 18.64
C PRO A 269 11.66 -21.76 17.83
N LEU A 270 10.99 -22.92 17.74
CA LEU A 270 11.47 -24.05 16.93
C LEU A 270 11.35 -23.76 15.44
N LEU A 271 10.27 -23.08 15.03
CA LEU A 271 10.09 -22.64 13.64
C LEU A 271 11.14 -21.58 13.26
N ALA A 272 11.36 -20.59 14.13
CA ALA A 272 12.29 -19.49 13.90
C ALA A 272 13.76 -19.94 13.76
N LYS A 273 14.17 -21.01 14.44
CA LYS A 273 15.53 -21.60 14.29
C LYS A 273 15.88 -21.97 12.85
N GLY A 274 14.88 -22.30 12.03
CA GLY A 274 15.08 -22.63 10.62
C GLY A 274 15.01 -21.43 9.67
N GLY A 275 14.82 -20.21 10.18
CA GLY A 275 14.77 -18.97 9.40
C GLY A 275 13.89 -19.06 8.16
N LYS A 276 14.40 -18.54 7.03
CA LYS A 276 13.69 -18.55 5.74
C LYS A 276 13.44 -19.93 5.15
N GLU A 277 14.22 -20.95 5.52
CA GLU A 277 14.00 -22.32 5.03
C GLU A 277 12.75 -22.95 5.64
N SER A 278 12.47 -22.60 6.90
CA SER A 278 11.31 -23.11 7.65
C SER A 278 10.10 -22.20 7.52
N ASN A 279 10.31 -20.88 7.49
CA ASN A 279 9.27 -19.86 7.35
C ASN A 279 9.64 -18.91 6.18
N PRO A 280 9.02 -19.04 4.99
CA PRO A 280 9.33 -18.19 3.84
C PRO A 280 9.08 -16.68 4.06
N ILE A 281 8.28 -16.30 5.05
CA ILE A 281 8.00 -14.92 5.43
C ILE A 281 8.74 -14.52 6.72
N PHE A 282 9.80 -15.26 7.09
CA PHE A 282 10.65 -14.95 8.23
C PHE A 282 11.34 -13.60 8.04
N ILE A 283 11.18 -12.74 9.04
CA ILE A 283 11.86 -11.44 9.12
C ILE A 283 13.10 -11.63 9.99
N GLU A 284 14.27 -11.25 9.46
CA GLU A 284 15.52 -11.29 10.22
C GLU A 284 15.51 -10.22 11.33
N GLU A 285 16.32 -10.39 12.37
CA GLU A 285 16.34 -9.49 13.54
C GLU A 285 16.60 -8.02 13.14
N GLU A 286 17.59 -7.78 12.27
CA GLU A 286 17.97 -6.43 11.79
C GLU A 286 16.85 -5.75 10.97
N ASP A 287 16.17 -6.53 10.12
CA ASP A 287 15.02 -6.05 9.34
C ASP A 287 13.86 -5.74 10.30
N ALA A 288 13.65 -6.58 11.31
CA ALA A 288 12.58 -6.40 12.30
C ALA A 288 12.81 -5.15 13.16
N ASP A 289 14.05 -4.83 13.54
CA ASP A 289 14.40 -3.59 14.23
C ASP A 289 14.06 -2.37 13.36
N THR A 290 14.54 -2.37 12.11
CA THR A 290 14.30 -1.28 11.15
C THR A 290 12.82 -1.06 10.89
N ILE A 291 12.06 -2.13 10.65
CA ILE A 291 10.60 -2.07 10.44
C ILE A 291 9.90 -1.41 11.62
N VAL A 292 10.23 -1.85 12.84
CA VAL A 292 9.56 -1.37 14.05
C VAL A 292 9.88 0.10 14.29
N GLU A 293 11.14 0.49 14.16
CA GLU A 293 11.59 1.87 14.34
C GLU A 293 10.94 2.82 13.34
N GLU A 294 10.92 2.49 12.05
CA GLU A 294 10.36 3.37 11.02
C GLU A 294 8.84 3.50 11.13
N ILE A 295 8.11 2.41 11.42
CA ILE A 295 6.65 2.47 11.59
C ILE A 295 6.28 3.26 12.84
N ILE A 296 6.96 3.03 13.97
CA ILE A 296 6.72 3.80 15.20
C ILE A 296 6.97 5.28 14.95
N SER A 297 8.10 5.63 14.32
CA SER A 297 8.42 7.02 13.96
C SER A 297 7.34 7.63 13.07
N ALA A 298 6.79 6.87 12.12
CA ALA A 298 5.71 7.32 11.25
C ALA A 298 4.39 7.55 12.01
N VAL A 299 4.05 6.67 12.96
CA VAL A 299 2.87 6.79 13.82
C VAL A 299 2.98 7.99 14.76
N GLU A 300 4.12 8.14 15.43
CA GLU A 300 4.42 9.29 16.31
C GLU A 300 4.34 10.60 15.52
N LEU A 301 4.97 10.64 14.34
CA LEU A 301 4.96 11.82 13.47
C LEU A 301 3.53 12.19 13.04
N ARG A 302 2.71 11.19 12.70
CA ARG A 302 1.29 11.36 12.37
C ARG A 302 0.49 11.87 13.56
N ALA A 303 0.74 11.32 14.74
CA ALA A 303 0.04 11.73 15.95
C ALA A 303 0.34 13.18 16.33
N GLU A 304 1.62 13.59 16.25
CA GLU A 304 2.06 14.94 16.58
C GLU A 304 1.61 16.00 15.57
N ASN A 305 1.67 15.68 14.27
CA ASN A 305 1.53 16.67 13.21
C ASN A 305 0.23 16.52 12.38
N GLY A 306 -0.63 15.56 12.75
CA GLY A 306 -1.76 15.16 11.92
C GLY A 306 -1.29 14.49 10.62
N PRO A 307 -2.19 14.32 9.62
CA PRO A 307 -1.72 14.04 8.28
C PRO A 307 -0.69 15.11 7.92
N ARG A 308 0.54 14.68 7.61
CA ARG A 308 1.41 15.52 6.81
C ARG A 308 0.76 15.53 5.44
N PHE A 309 -0.23 16.41 5.31
CA PHE A 309 -0.45 17.08 4.05
C PHE A 309 0.94 17.51 3.62
N LEU A 310 1.34 17.02 2.45
CA LEU A 310 2.44 17.56 1.68
C LEU A 310 2.43 19.06 1.92
N LEU A 311 3.59 19.65 2.23
CA LEU A 311 3.67 21.11 2.49
C LEU A 311 2.78 21.81 1.46
N PRO A 312 1.97 22.83 1.83
CA PRO A 312 1.14 23.54 0.84
C PRO A 312 1.97 23.75 -0.42
N PRO A 313 1.49 23.49 -1.66
CA PRO A 313 2.37 23.38 -2.83
C PRO A 313 3.44 24.48 -2.95
N ARG A 314 3.12 25.69 -2.50
CA ARG A 314 4.04 26.84 -2.36
C ARG A 314 5.28 26.57 -1.49
N GLU A 315 5.14 25.83 -0.40
CA GLU A 315 6.16 25.47 0.59
C GLU A 315 6.90 24.15 0.25
N ALA A 316 6.39 23.32 -0.67
CA ALA A 316 6.99 22.03 -1.03
C ALA A 316 8.31 22.16 -1.81
N GLY A 317 9.27 21.26 -1.61
CA GLY A 317 10.48 21.20 -2.44
C GLY A 317 10.17 20.84 -3.90
N TRP A 318 11.08 21.11 -4.84
CA TRP A 318 10.85 20.80 -6.27
C TRP A 318 10.60 19.32 -6.55
N GLU A 319 11.36 18.42 -5.94
CA GLU A 319 11.20 16.97 -6.10
C GLU A 319 9.81 16.52 -5.64
N GLU A 320 9.41 16.91 -4.43
CA GLU A 320 8.06 16.66 -3.89
C GLU A 320 6.95 17.25 -4.79
N LEU A 321 7.15 18.47 -5.28
CA LEU A 321 6.16 19.16 -6.11
C LEU A 321 5.94 18.47 -7.46
N LEU A 322 7.01 17.98 -8.10
CA LEU A 322 6.95 17.26 -9.37
C LEU A 322 6.37 15.85 -9.21
N ASP A 323 6.73 15.15 -8.13
CA ASP A 323 6.14 13.85 -7.80
C ASP A 323 4.62 13.96 -7.59
N ARG A 324 4.17 14.99 -6.87
CA ARG A 324 2.75 15.29 -6.68
C ARG A 324 2.03 15.59 -7.98
N LEU A 325 2.65 16.38 -8.86
CA LEU A 325 2.12 16.67 -10.18
C LEU A 325 1.90 15.37 -10.96
N ALA A 326 2.92 14.50 -11.02
CA ALA A 326 2.87 13.25 -11.76
C ALA A 326 1.84 12.25 -11.19
N GLU A 327 1.90 11.97 -9.88
CA GLU A 327 0.95 11.06 -9.23
C GLU A 327 -0.49 11.57 -9.30
N GLY A 328 -0.68 12.88 -9.11
CA GLY A 328 -1.98 13.50 -9.17
C GLY A 328 -2.57 13.49 -10.57
N ALA A 329 -1.77 13.91 -11.56
CA ALA A 329 -2.14 13.89 -12.98
C ALA A 329 -2.55 12.49 -13.43
N TRP A 330 -1.78 11.46 -13.05
CA TRP A 330 -2.13 10.07 -13.35
C TRP A 330 -3.48 9.67 -12.75
N LYS A 331 -3.79 10.07 -11.51
CA LYS A 331 -5.07 9.74 -10.85
C LYS A 331 -6.27 10.37 -11.55
N VAL A 332 -6.14 11.59 -12.06
CA VAL A 332 -7.27 12.35 -12.64
C VAL A 332 -7.42 12.18 -14.15
N ASN A 333 -6.35 11.80 -14.87
CA ASN A 333 -6.33 11.73 -16.33
C ASN A 333 -5.61 10.46 -16.89
N SER A 334 -5.67 9.33 -16.16
CA SER A 334 -4.95 8.10 -16.54
C SER A 334 -5.23 7.59 -17.95
N ARG A 335 -6.45 7.81 -18.47
CA ARG A 335 -6.86 7.26 -19.78
C ARG A 335 -6.03 7.89 -20.90
N GLU A 336 -5.92 9.21 -20.90
CA GLU A 336 -5.17 9.93 -21.92
C GLU A 336 -3.68 9.60 -21.87
N TYR A 337 -3.10 9.45 -20.67
CA TYR A 337 -1.72 9.00 -20.54
C TYR A 337 -1.49 7.59 -21.08
N VAL A 338 -2.45 6.67 -20.90
CA VAL A 338 -2.39 5.33 -21.51
C VAL A 338 -2.51 5.42 -23.04
N ASP A 339 -3.37 6.30 -23.57
CA ASP A 339 -3.50 6.52 -25.01
C ASP A 339 -2.22 7.15 -25.62
N GLN A 340 -1.47 7.92 -24.82
CA GLN A 340 -0.13 8.41 -25.16
C GLN A 340 0.97 7.33 -25.03
N GLY A 341 0.65 6.15 -24.48
CA GLY A 341 1.56 5.02 -24.34
C GLY A 341 2.34 4.96 -23.03
N LEU A 342 1.89 5.64 -21.98
CA LEU A 342 2.48 5.55 -20.64
C LEU A 342 1.85 4.41 -19.83
N GLU A 343 2.64 3.75 -19.00
CA GLU A 343 2.21 2.66 -18.12
C GLU A 343 2.08 3.06 -16.65
N PHE A 344 2.81 4.09 -16.21
CA PHE A 344 2.83 4.54 -14.81
C PHE A 344 3.12 6.05 -14.67
N ALA A 345 2.79 6.60 -13.49
CA ALA A 345 2.81 8.04 -13.22
C ALA A 345 4.20 8.66 -13.41
N GLU A 346 5.26 7.94 -13.05
CA GLU A 346 6.64 8.41 -13.12
C GLU A 346 7.09 8.70 -14.58
N GLU A 347 6.44 8.11 -15.59
CA GLU A 347 6.73 8.37 -17.01
C GLU A 347 6.16 9.72 -17.51
N ILE A 348 5.34 10.38 -16.70
CA ILE A 348 4.87 11.74 -16.97
C ILE A 348 6.04 12.72 -16.89
N LEU A 349 7.02 12.48 -16.01
CA LEU A 349 8.18 13.34 -15.83
C LEU A 349 9.29 12.97 -16.82
N PHE A 350 9.87 13.96 -17.49
CA PHE A 350 11.02 13.70 -18.37
C PHE A 350 12.31 13.47 -17.56
N PRO A 351 13.28 12.72 -18.11
CA PRO A 351 14.59 12.58 -17.50
C PRO A 351 15.23 13.95 -17.21
N PRO A 352 15.96 14.12 -16.08
CA PRO A 352 16.59 15.38 -15.75
C PRO A 352 17.63 15.83 -16.79
N ALA A 353 17.72 17.14 -17.00
CA ALA A 353 18.71 17.76 -17.85
C ALA A 353 20.08 17.81 -17.16
N THR A 354 21.14 17.59 -17.93
CA THR A 354 22.52 17.76 -17.48
C THR A 354 22.95 19.22 -17.54
N GLU A 355 23.89 19.65 -16.69
CA GLU A 355 24.42 21.02 -16.74
C GLU A 355 24.99 21.38 -18.13
N ALA A 356 25.55 20.41 -18.86
CA ALA A 356 26.07 20.63 -20.21
C ALA A 356 24.96 20.94 -21.23
N GLU A 357 23.79 20.29 -21.10
CA GLU A 357 22.64 20.59 -21.96
C GLU A 357 22.03 21.95 -21.61
N ILE A 358 21.96 22.29 -20.32
CA ILE A 358 21.49 23.60 -19.85
C ILE A 358 22.41 24.71 -20.41
N GLU A 359 23.72 24.55 -20.27
CA GLU A 359 24.70 25.52 -20.79
C GLU A 359 24.63 25.65 -22.32
N ALA A 360 24.40 24.54 -23.03
CA ALA A 360 24.26 24.58 -24.48
C ALA A 360 23.05 25.41 -24.93
N VAL A 361 21.90 25.28 -24.26
CA VAL A 361 20.71 26.09 -24.56
C VAL A 361 20.91 27.55 -24.15
N GLU A 362 21.49 27.82 -22.98
CA GLU A 362 21.77 29.19 -22.54
C GLU A 362 22.71 29.96 -23.49
N ASN A 363 23.63 29.25 -24.16
CA ASN A 363 24.49 29.85 -25.19
C ASN A 363 23.73 30.27 -26.46
N ASP A 364 22.59 29.66 -26.75
CA ASP A 364 21.77 29.96 -27.93
C ASP A 364 20.70 31.02 -27.62
N VAL A 365 20.00 30.87 -26.50
CA VAL A 365 18.80 31.67 -26.18
C VAL A 365 19.01 32.72 -25.09
N GLY A 366 20.17 32.71 -24.43
CA GLY A 366 20.47 33.53 -23.26
C GLY A 366 20.16 32.83 -21.93
N GLU A 367 20.49 33.48 -20.81
CA GLU A 367 20.35 32.91 -19.47
C GLU A 367 18.89 32.52 -19.16
N LEU A 368 18.68 31.27 -18.75
CA LEU A 368 17.39 30.75 -18.35
C LEU A 368 17.07 31.14 -16.89
N PRO A 369 15.79 31.32 -16.54
CA PRO A 369 15.41 31.64 -15.17
C PRO A 369 15.85 30.58 -14.15
N SER A 370 16.24 31.04 -12.95
CA SER A 370 16.82 30.16 -11.92
C SER A 370 15.90 29.02 -11.46
N ASP A 371 14.62 29.28 -11.24
CA ASP A 371 13.65 28.29 -10.78
C ASP A 371 13.29 27.30 -11.91
N PHE A 372 13.25 27.75 -13.17
CA PHE A 372 13.16 26.85 -14.32
C PHE A 372 14.39 25.93 -14.40
N LYS A 373 15.60 26.46 -14.17
CA LYS A 373 16.83 25.66 -14.09
C LYS A 373 16.81 24.65 -12.94
N GLU A 374 16.24 25.01 -11.79
CA GLU A 374 16.05 24.07 -10.68
C GLU A 374 15.10 22.93 -11.04
N MET A 375 13.98 23.23 -11.71
CA MET A 375 13.04 22.23 -12.20
C MET A 375 13.70 21.25 -13.16
N ILE A 376 14.34 21.74 -14.23
CA ILE A 376 14.90 20.88 -15.29
C ILE A 376 16.04 19.98 -14.81
N ARG A 377 16.74 20.35 -13.73
CA ARG A 377 17.76 19.50 -13.08
C ARG A 377 17.17 18.28 -12.37
N ILE A 378 15.90 18.33 -12.01
CA ILE A 378 15.16 17.22 -11.38
C ILE A 378 14.36 16.48 -12.44
N SER A 379 13.64 17.21 -13.29
CA SER A 379 12.92 16.68 -14.43
C SER A 379 12.87 17.70 -15.54
N ASN A 380 13.36 17.35 -16.73
CA ASN A 380 13.44 18.23 -17.90
C ASN A 380 12.06 18.48 -18.53
N GLY A 381 11.10 18.94 -17.74
CA GLY A 381 9.71 19.10 -18.12
C GLY A 381 8.84 17.87 -17.81
N TYR A 382 7.59 17.90 -18.25
CA TYR A 382 6.60 16.87 -17.96
C TYR A 382 5.54 16.80 -19.07
N ARG A 383 4.83 15.69 -19.16
CA ARG A 383 3.76 15.44 -20.13
C ARG A 383 2.40 15.90 -19.60
N GLY A 384 1.66 16.63 -20.43
CA GLY A 384 0.25 16.95 -20.19
C GLY A 384 -0.69 16.06 -20.98
N GLY A 385 -1.95 16.48 -21.06
CA GLY A 385 -2.94 15.99 -22.01
C GLY A 385 -3.18 16.97 -23.15
N ARG A 386 -4.11 16.67 -24.04
CA ARG A 386 -4.48 17.51 -25.18
C ARG A 386 -4.92 18.90 -24.76
N HIS A 387 -5.66 18.96 -23.66
CA HIS A 387 -6.09 20.20 -22.98
C HIS A 387 -5.66 20.25 -21.51
N PHE A 388 -5.37 19.09 -20.91
CA PHE A 388 -4.96 18.97 -19.53
C PHE A 388 -3.52 19.46 -19.33
N LEU A 389 -3.28 20.26 -18.29
CA LEU A 389 -1.97 20.88 -17.99
C LEU A 389 -1.35 21.63 -19.18
N ALA A 390 -2.18 22.15 -20.07
CA ALA A 390 -1.76 22.84 -21.30
C ALA A 390 -0.77 22.02 -22.17
N GLY A 391 -0.83 20.68 -22.16
CA GLY A 391 0.12 19.84 -22.91
C GLY A 391 1.44 19.56 -22.20
N GLY A 392 1.67 20.15 -21.03
CA GLY A 392 2.92 20.03 -20.27
C GLY A 392 4.08 20.78 -20.92
N ILE A 393 5.31 20.60 -20.42
CA ILE A 393 6.48 21.36 -20.86
C ILE A 393 7.54 20.39 -21.39
N ALA A 394 8.09 20.58 -22.60
CA ALA A 394 9.15 19.74 -23.18
C ALA A 394 10.56 19.98 -22.61
N GLY A 395 10.66 20.85 -21.60
CA GLY A 395 11.92 21.27 -20.99
C GLY A 395 12.81 22.02 -21.97
N ILE A 396 14.13 21.87 -21.80
CA ILE A 396 15.12 22.63 -22.58
C ILE A 396 15.18 22.27 -24.07
N GLN A 397 14.66 21.10 -24.46
CA GLN A 397 14.69 20.65 -25.86
C GLN A 397 13.73 21.46 -26.75
N GLY A 398 12.72 22.08 -26.14
CA GLY A 398 11.72 22.89 -26.83
C GLY A 398 11.87 24.38 -26.58
N VAL A 399 13.01 24.88 -26.09
CA VAL A 399 13.19 26.32 -25.81
C VAL A 399 13.77 27.02 -27.03
N PHE A 400 13.09 28.06 -27.51
CA PHE A 400 13.58 28.88 -28.62
C PHE A 400 13.12 30.34 -28.52
N PRO A 401 13.85 31.29 -29.12
CA PRO A 401 13.39 32.67 -29.22
C PRO A 401 12.09 32.71 -30.03
N SER A 402 11.06 33.32 -29.46
CA SER A 402 9.74 33.43 -30.08
C SER A 402 9.82 34.09 -31.45
N VAL A 403 9.02 33.56 -32.37
CA VAL A 403 8.81 34.09 -33.72
C VAL A 403 7.48 34.84 -33.84
N TYR A 404 6.80 35.12 -32.72
CA TYR A 404 5.51 35.81 -32.76
C TYR A 404 5.61 37.10 -33.56
N SER A 405 4.64 37.28 -34.43
CA SER A 405 4.49 38.53 -35.15
C SER A 405 4.24 39.67 -34.16
N MET A 406 4.63 40.88 -34.55
CA MET A 406 4.42 42.07 -33.74
C MET A 406 2.93 42.30 -33.42
N ASP A 407 2.02 41.83 -34.27
CA ASP A 407 0.58 41.90 -34.04
C ASP A 407 0.13 40.93 -32.94
N GLU A 408 0.72 39.73 -32.86
CA GLU A 408 0.47 38.78 -31.76
C GLU A 408 1.05 39.31 -30.45
N VAL A 409 2.24 39.92 -30.47
CA VAL A 409 2.80 40.58 -29.28
C VAL A 409 1.90 41.74 -28.83
N LYS A 410 1.35 42.55 -29.75
CA LYS A 410 0.40 43.61 -29.37
C LYS A 410 -0.88 43.03 -28.78
N TYR A 411 -1.49 42.06 -29.46
CA TYR A 411 -2.74 41.43 -29.04
C TYR A 411 -2.64 40.75 -27.67
N HIS A 412 -1.52 40.06 -27.40
CA HIS A 412 -1.33 39.34 -26.15
C HIS A 412 -0.80 40.23 -25.01
N PHE A 413 -0.01 41.28 -25.28
CA PHE A 413 0.73 41.98 -24.22
C PHE A 413 0.25 43.42 -23.93
N GLU A 414 -0.36 44.14 -24.88
CA GLU A 414 -0.88 45.52 -24.65
C GLU A 414 -2.01 45.52 -23.62
N ALA A 415 -2.94 44.57 -23.73
CA ALA A 415 -4.05 44.40 -22.78
C ALA A 415 -3.57 44.12 -21.34
N ARG A 416 -2.30 43.77 -21.15
CA ARG A 416 -1.69 43.34 -19.88
C ARG A 416 -0.66 44.35 -19.35
N GLY A 417 -0.61 45.55 -19.92
CA GLY A 417 0.13 46.70 -19.36
C GLY A 417 1.47 47.01 -20.03
N LEU A 418 1.81 46.35 -21.13
CA LEU A 418 2.91 46.80 -22.00
C LEU A 418 2.48 48.14 -22.67
N LYS A 419 3.36 49.15 -22.67
CA LYS A 419 3.01 50.45 -23.25
C LYS A 419 2.97 50.35 -24.77
N ASP A 420 1.91 50.87 -25.39
CA ASP A 420 1.88 51.13 -26.83
C ASP A 420 2.95 52.16 -27.20
N LEU A 421 3.95 51.72 -27.95
CA LEU A 421 5.08 52.54 -28.40
C LEU A 421 4.85 53.16 -29.79
N GLY A 422 3.72 52.89 -30.44
CA GLY A 422 3.34 53.49 -31.71
C GLY A 422 4.21 53.03 -32.89
N GLY A 423 3.75 52.02 -33.62
CA GLY A 423 4.35 51.56 -34.88
C GLY A 423 4.65 50.05 -34.89
N ASP A 424 4.71 49.47 -36.09
CA ASP A 424 4.88 48.02 -36.28
C ASP A 424 6.30 47.50 -35.91
N ASP A 425 7.28 48.40 -35.81
CA ASP A 425 8.68 48.09 -35.45
C ASP A 425 9.10 48.62 -34.06
N SER A 426 8.14 48.92 -33.17
CA SER A 426 8.43 49.69 -31.94
C SER A 426 8.80 48.84 -30.72
N TYR A 427 8.44 47.54 -30.68
CA TYR A 427 8.80 46.67 -29.56
C TYR A 427 10.14 45.97 -29.76
N THR A 428 10.96 45.92 -28.70
CA THR A 428 12.29 45.29 -28.70
C THR A 428 12.46 44.37 -27.50
N GLY A 429 13.08 43.19 -27.68
CA GLY A 429 13.34 42.23 -26.61
C GLY A 429 13.12 40.78 -27.04
N THR A 430 13.41 39.84 -26.14
CA THR A 430 13.33 38.39 -26.39
C THR A 430 12.26 37.77 -25.51
N ILE A 431 11.34 37.03 -26.13
CA ILE A 431 10.42 36.10 -25.48
C ILE A 431 10.96 34.70 -25.77
N LEU A 432 11.01 33.84 -24.75
CA LEU A 432 11.36 32.44 -24.96
C LEU A 432 10.07 31.63 -25.04
N GLN A 433 9.85 30.93 -26.16
CA GLN A 433 8.79 29.94 -26.29
C GLN A 433 9.29 28.59 -25.82
N LEU A 434 8.39 27.80 -25.24
CA LEU A 434 8.63 26.41 -24.85
C LEU A 434 7.64 25.52 -25.60
N GLU A 435 8.15 24.46 -26.23
CA GLU A 435 7.27 23.45 -26.82
C GLU A 435 6.50 22.69 -25.72
N PRO A 436 5.25 22.32 -25.99
CA PRO A 436 4.48 21.43 -25.14
C PRO A 436 5.15 20.07 -24.99
N GLY A 437 5.03 19.45 -23.82
CA GLY A 437 5.57 18.11 -23.55
C GLY A 437 4.85 17.00 -24.33
N THR A 438 3.67 17.26 -24.87
CA THR A 438 2.87 16.35 -25.70
C THR A 438 2.07 17.15 -26.73
N GLU A 439 1.68 16.50 -27.84
CA GLU A 439 0.77 17.12 -28.80
C GLU A 439 -0.48 17.62 -28.08
N CYS A 440 -0.79 18.89 -28.28
CA CYS A 440 -1.89 19.56 -27.62
C CYS A 440 -2.54 20.53 -28.59
N ASP A 441 -3.72 21.02 -28.22
CA ASP A 441 -4.56 21.83 -29.08
C ASP A 441 -4.05 23.28 -29.19
N SER A 442 -2.82 23.47 -29.69
CA SER A 442 -2.15 24.75 -29.86
C SER A 442 -1.98 25.55 -28.56
N TYR A 443 -1.70 24.87 -27.44
CA TYR A 443 -1.24 25.56 -26.23
C TYR A 443 0.19 26.03 -26.43
N ASP A 444 0.41 27.31 -26.12
CA ASP A 444 1.73 27.93 -26.14
C ASP A 444 2.21 28.16 -24.71
N HIS A 445 3.52 28.00 -24.50
CA HIS A 445 4.19 28.33 -23.24
C HIS A 445 5.25 29.38 -23.50
N CYS A 446 5.28 30.44 -22.68
CA CYS A 446 6.16 31.58 -22.86
C CYS A 446 6.84 32.01 -21.57
N ILE A 447 8.15 32.22 -21.61
CA ILE A 447 8.93 32.92 -20.59
C ILE A 447 9.20 34.35 -21.09
N ILE A 448 8.68 35.33 -20.35
CA ILE A 448 8.79 36.75 -20.67
C ILE A 448 9.87 37.38 -19.80
N LEU A 449 11.03 37.64 -20.38
CA LEU A 449 12.18 38.16 -19.66
C LEU A 449 12.01 39.66 -19.32
N PRO A 450 12.57 40.15 -18.19
CA PRO A 450 12.51 41.56 -17.80
C PRO A 450 13.10 42.51 -18.84
N ALA A 451 14.06 42.05 -19.64
CA ALA A 451 14.63 42.80 -20.75
C ALA A 451 13.55 43.27 -21.75
N MET A 452 12.55 42.44 -22.05
CA MET A 452 11.43 42.79 -22.91
C MET A 452 10.59 43.91 -22.30
N TRP A 453 10.26 43.83 -21.01
CA TRP A 453 9.46 44.87 -20.34
C TRP A 453 10.18 46.22 -20.25
N LYS A 454 11.47 46.20 -19.91
CA LYS A 454 12.30 47.40 -19.79
C LYS A 454 12.53 48.08 -21.13
N ALA A 455 12.88 47.32 -22.15
CA ALA A 455 13.09 47.82 -23.50
C ALA A 455 11.83 48.50 -24.07
N ASN A 456 10.66 48.13 -23.54
CA ASN A 456 9.36 48.66 -23.96
C ASN A 456 8.71 49.62 -22.94
N GLY A 457 9.52 50.30 -22.13
CA GLY A 457 9.09 51.46 -21.33
C GLY A 457 8.44 51.13 -19.98
N ASN A 458 8.55 49.89 -19.50
CA ASN A 458 8.21 49.50 -18.13
C ASN A 458 9.48 49.35 -17.28
N GLU A 459 9.90 50.46 -16.67
CA GLU A 459 11.10 50.55 -15.82
C GLU A 459 10.90 49.94 -14.41
N SER A 460 9.68 49.49 -14.08
CA SER A 460 9.35 49.01 -12.73
C SER A 460 9.71 47.54 -12.47
N VAL A 461 10.00 46.76 -13.52
CA VAL A 461 10.37 45.34 -13.43
C VAL A 461 11.83 45.21 -13.00
N LYS A 462 12.11 44.50 -11.90
CA LYS A 462 13.49 44.33 -11.40
C LYS A 462 14.26 43.29 -12.21
N ASP A 463 15.59 43.39 -12.21
CA ASP A 463 16.42 42.31 -12.75
C ASP A 463 16.22 41.03 -11.91
N GLY A 464 15.92 39.91 -12.58
CA GLY A 464 15.57 38.62 -11.97
C GLY A 464 14.07 38.32 -11.88
N GLU A 465 13.18 39.28 -12.17
CA GLU A 465 11.72 39.07 -12.25
C GLU A 465 11.32 38.76 -13.71
N TYR A 466 10.79 37.57 -13.98
CA TYR A 466 10.22 37.19 -15.28
C TYR A 466 8.74 36.80 -15.11
N GLN A 467 8.03 36.54 -16.21
CA GLN A 467 6.70 35.94 -16.13
C GLN A 467 6.64 34.67 -16.96
N TYR A 468 5.88 33.71 -16.48
CA TYR A 468 5.56 32.49 -17.22
C TYR A 468 4.09 32.52 -17.64
N TRP A 469 3.84 32.39 -18.93
CA TRP A 469 2.51 32.43 -19.51
C TRP A 469 2.23 31.09 -20.19
N ASN A 470 1.00 30.59 -20.06
CA ASN A 470 0.51 29.50 -20.89
C ASN A 470 -0.92 29.78 -21.37
N GLY A 471 -1.28 29.25 -22.53
CA GLY A 471 -2.62 29.42 -23.08
C GLY A 471 -2.70 29.09 -24.56
N ALA A 472 -3.90 28.88 -25.06
CA ALA A 472 -4.14 28.64 -26.49
C ALA A 472 -4.83 29.86 -27.12
N CYS A 473 -4.49 30.18 -28.36
CA CYS A 473 -5.02 31.36 -29.06
C CYS A 473 -6.56 31.37 -29.17
N TRP A 474 -7.19 30.19 -29.25
CA TRP A 474 -8.64 30.03 -29.32
C TRP A 474 -9.35 30.16 -27.97
N SER A 475 -8.63 29.99 -26.85
CA SER A 475 -9.19 30.13 -25.51
C SER A 475 -9.46 31.61 -25.13
N GLY A 476 -8.84 32.54 -25.85
CA GLY A 476 -8.98 33.98 -25.63
C GLY A 476 -8.29 34.50 -24.37
N GLU A 477 -7.77 33.62 -23.51
CA GLU A 477 -7.14 33.94 -22.24
C GLU A 477 -5.79 33.20 -22.10
N PHE A 478 -4.85 33.84 -21.39
CA PHE A 478 -3.58 33.23 -21.01
C PHE A 478 -3.53 33.23 -19.50
N ASN A 479 -3.12 32.11 -18.91
CA ASN A 479 -2.75 32.07 -17.51
C ASN A 479 -1.39 32.75 -17.35
N ILE A 480 -1.26 33.56 -16.30
CA ILE A 480 -0.08 34.39 -16.05
C ILE A 480 0.44 34.07 -14.65
N PHE A 481 1.69 33.67 -14.60
CA PHE A 481 2.39 33.33 -13.36
C PHE A 481 3.65 34.18 -13.22
N ASN A 482 4.08 34.43 -11.98
CA ASN A 482 5.31 35.19 -11.73
C ASN A 482 6.56 34.34 -11.92
N SER A 483 6.41 33.02 -12.04
CA SER A 483 7.50 32.10 -12.32
C SER A 483 6.96 30.75 -12.81
N VAL A 484 7.83 29.90 -13.35
CA VAL A 484 7.48 28.51 -13.69
C VAL A 484 7.05 27.76 -12.44
N ARG A 485 7.76 27.95 -11.32
CA ARG A 485 7.37 27.37 -10.03
C ARG A 485 5.95 27.73 -9.62
N ASP A 486 5.56 29.00 -9.73
CA ASP A 486 4.19 29.43 -9.42
C ASP A 486 3.14 28.71 -10.28
N SER A 487 3.46 28.43 -11.55
CA SER A 487 2.59 27.64 -12.43
C SER A 487 2.47 26.20 -11.94
N ILE A 488 3.57 25.52 -11.64
CA ILE A 488 3.55 24.13 -11.17
C ILE A 488 2.79 24.02 -9.84
N VAL A 489 3.01 24.96 -8.93
CA VAL A 489 2.25 25.07 -7.67
C VAL A 489 0.75 25.14 -7.95
N HIS A 490 0.34 26.02 -8.86
CA HIS A 490 -1.07 26.18 -9.21
C HIS A 490 -1.67 24.89 -9.80
N GLU A 491 -0.97 24.25 -10.73
CA GLU A 491 -1.44 22.99 -11.34
C GLU A 491 -1.60 21.88 -10.28
N VAL A 492 -0.64 21.75 -9.36
CA VAL A 492 -0.73 20.77 -8.26
C VAL A 492 -1.92 21.08 -7.34
N GLU A 493 -2.13 22.36 -6.99
CA GLU A 493 -3.30 22.79 -6.19
C GLU A 493 -4.63 22.40 -6.87
N CYS A 494 -4.75 22.66 -8.18
CA CYS A 494 -5.93 22.31 -8.98
C CYS A 494 -6.17 20.80 -9.04
N ILE A 495 -5.13 20.01 -9.32
CA ILE A 495 -5.22 18.55 -9.37
C ILE A 495 -5.64 17.97 -8.02
N GLU A 496 -5.04 18.45 -6.93
CA GLU A 496 -5.37 17.96 -5.60
C GLU A 496 -6.79 18.33 -5.17
N GLU A 497 -7.27 19.50 -5.60
CA GLU A 497 -8.67 19.89 -5.44
C GLU A 497 -9.60 18.93 -6.20
N MET A 498 -9.31 18.61 -7.47
CA MET A 498 -10.10 17.64 -8.24
C MET A 498 -10.15 16.27 -7.54
N ILE A 499 -9.00 15.76 -7.08
CA ILE A 499 -8.91 14.50 -6.34
C ILE A 499 -9.77 14.56 -5.07
N SER A 500 -9.71 15.66 -4.32
CA SER A 500 -10.50 15.83 -3.10
C SER A 500 -12.01 15.81 -3.34
N ARG A 501 -12.45 16.25 -4.53
CA ARG A 501 -13.84 16.23 -4.97
C ARG A 501 -14.25 14.92 -5.65
N GLY A 502 -13.30 14.02 -5.90
CA GLY A 502 -13.52 12.78 -6.65
C GLY A 502 -13.76 13.02 -8.15
N GLU A 503 -13.33 14.17 -8.66
CA GLU A 503 -13.47 14.56 -10.07
C GLU A 503 -12.40 13.88 -10.92
N LYS A 504 -12.76 13.49 -12.14
CA LYS A 504 -11.82 13.08 -13.18
C LYS A 504 -11.90 14.06 -14.33
N TYR A 505 -10.77 14.32 -14.99
CA TYR A 505 -10.73 15.23 -16.14
C TYR A 505 -11.50 14.65 -17.35
N ASP A 506 -11.53 13.32 -17.48
CA ASP A 506 -12.17 12.59 -18.58
C ASP A 506 -13.72 12.66 -18.66
N GLU A 507 -14.43 13.15 -17.63
CA GLU A 507 -15.90 12.99 -17.57
C GLU A 507 -16.71 13.98 -18.44
N GLU A 508 -16.12 15.07 -18.94
CA GLU A 508 -16.87 16.11 -19.66
C GLU A 508 -16.92 15.95 -21.20
N TYR A 509 -16.23 14.99 -21.80
CA TYR A 509 -16.20 14.84 -23.27
C TYR A 509 -17.25 13.90 -23.87
N GLU A 510 -18.13 13.26 -23.07
CA GLU A 510 -19.21 12.38 -23.58
C GLU A 510 -20.57 13.08 -23.78
N SER A 511 -20.70 14.40 -23.63
CA SER A 511 -21.99 15.09 -23.77
C SER A 511 -22.11 16.06 -24.96
N VAL A 512 -21.56 15.72 -26.13
CA VAL A 512 -22.02 16.31 -27.41
C VAL A 512 -21.89 15.29 -28.56
N GLU A 513 -22.93 14.46 -28.76
CA GLU A 513 -23.28 13.90 -30.07
C GLU A 513 -24.60 14.52 -30.57
#